data_AF-A0A9E2NSE0-F1
#
_entry.id   AF-A0A9E2NSE0-F1
#
_cell.length_a   1.000
_cell.length_b   1.000
_cell.length_c   1.000
_cell.angle_alpha   90.00
_cell.angle_beta   90.00
_cell.angle_gamma   90.00
#
_symmetry.space_group_name_H-M   'P 1'
#
loop_
_entity.id
_entity.type
_entity.pdbx_description
1 polymer ?
#
loop_
_entity_poly.entity_id
_entity_poly.type
_entity_poly.pdbx_seq_one_letter_code
_entity_poly.pdbx_strand_id
1 'polypeptide(L)'
;MQILGARFDELKKELQTLQAADGPAVWQGLILGLSARGLSADSRMLRDTVAAVLNDGQPLPGALIAIITELAIDAQDGFNKDNLPLMLPKSGQQARLQALADLCYGLTLGLAYDPKAAAQQVAQKVSSPQRLEFLRTLQQLQQVDPDSSLEEEDFKAVLDFIESELLREHNRSVKAHA
;
A
#
# COMPACT_ATOMS: atom_id res chain seq x y z
N MET A 1 -6.73 -12.59 7.44
CA MET A 1 -5.78 -11.48 7.58
C MET A 1 -4.82 -11.62 8.76
N GLN A 2 -3.52 -11.48 8.52
CA GLN A 2 -2.44 -11.54 9.51
C GLN A 2 -1.80 -10.15 9.69
N ILE A 3 -1.67 -9.67 10.94
CA ILE A 3 -0.97 -8.40 11.27
C ILE A 3 0.49 -8.68 11.64
N LEU A 4 1.42 -8.02 10.95
CA LEU A 4 2.88 -8.20 11.10
C LEU A 4 3.55 -7.11 11.94
N GLY A 5 3.06 -6.83 13.16
CA GLY A 5 3.58 -5.67 13.90
C GLY A 5 5.05 -5.72 14.34
N ALA A 6 5.68 -6.90 14.46
CA ALA A 6 7.14 -6.95 14.71
C ALA A 6 7.92 -6.42 13.49
N ARG A 7 7.50 -6.81 12.29
CA ARG A 7 8.07 -6.35 11.03
C ARG A 7 7.79 -4.86 10.79
N PHE A 8 6.65 -4.37 11.25
CA PHE A 8 6.36 -2.93 11.28
C PHE A 8 7.41 -2.15 12.09
N ASP A 9 7.72 -2.61 13.30
CA ASP A 9 8.69 -1.95 14.17
C ASP A 9 10.13 -2.03 13.63
N GLU A 10 10.50 -3.14 13.00
CA GLU A 10 11.79 -3.32 12.31
C GLU A 10 11.92 -2.36 11.13
N LEU A 11 10.94 -2.38 10.21
CA LEU A 11 10.92 -1.49 9.06
C LEU A 11 10.90 -0.02 9.47
N LYS A 12 10.19 0.33 10.55
CA LYS A 12 10.19 1.69 11.09
C LYS A 12 11.60 2.16 11.46
N LYS A 13 12.40 1.32 12.13
CA LYS A 13 13.78 1.64 12.50
C LYS A 13 14.69 1.78 11.29
N GLU A 14 14.52 0.92 10.30
CA GLU A 14 15.28 0.98 9.05
C GLU A 14 14.99 2.27 8.28
N LEU A 15 13.72 2.60 8.07
CA LEU A 15 13.29 3.83 7.41
C LEU A 15 13.79 5.08 8.14
N GLN A 16 13.75 5.09 9.48
CA GLN A 16 14.31 6.18 10.29
C GLN A 16 15.83 6.33 10.11
N THR A 17 16.56 5.22 10.06
CA THR A 17 18.02 5.22 9.84
C THR A 17 18.37 5.76 8.46
N LEU A 18 17.53 5.46 7.47
CA LEU A 18 17.66 5.92 6.09
C LEU A 18 17.08 7.32 5.86
N GLN A 19 16.55 7.97 6.92
CA GLN A 19 15.93 9.29 6.87
C GLN A 19 14.77 9.39 5.87
N ALA A 20 14.04 8.29 5.65
CA ALA A 20 12.83 8.30 4.86
C ALA A 20 11.74 9.15 5.56
N ALA A 21 11.03 9.96 4.78
CA ALA A 21 9.99 10.85 5.31
C ALA A 21 8.76 10.07 5.79
N ASP A 22 8.34 9.08 5.00
CA ASP A 22 7.12 8.30 5.25
C ASP A 22 7.35 7.04 6.09
N GLY A 23 6.32 6.64 6.83
CA GLY A 23 6.34 5.47 7.70
C GLY A 23 6.05 4.13 6.99
N PRO A 24 6.24 3.00 7.70
CA PRO A 24 6.11 1.65 7.12
C PRO A 24 4.77 1.37 6.44
N ALA A 25 3.68 1.87 7.01
CA ALA A 25 2.33 1.66 6.48
C ALA A 25 2.13 2.34 5.12
N VAL A 26 2.67 3.54 4.91
CA VAL A 26 2.64 4.23 3.61
C VAL A 26 3.42 3.44 2.56
N TRP A 27 4.63 3.01 2.91
CA TRP A 27 5.49 2.21 2.03
C TRP A 27 4.81 0.91 1.61
N GLN A 28 4.25 0.18 2.56
CA GLN A 28 3.52 -1.04 2.28
C GLN A 28 2.27 -0.78 1.45
N GLY A 29 1.49 0.25 1.78
CA GLY A 29 0.27 0.62 1.07
C GLY A 29 0.54 0.94 -0.40
N LEU A 30 1.58 1.74 -0.68
CA LEU A 30 1.96 2.06 -2.06
C LEU A 30 2.29 0.79 -2.85
N ILE A 31 3.14 -0.07 -2.29
CA ILE A 31 3.58 -1.30 -2.96
C ILE A 31 2.41 -2.27 -3.17
N LEU A 32 1.55 -2.45 -2.16
CA LEU A 32 0.32 -3.26 -2.28
C LEU A 32 -0.61 -2.74 -3.37
N GLY A 33 -0.80 -1.42 -3.45
CA GLY A 33 -1.61 -0.79 -4.49
C GLY A 33 -1.03 -1.01 -5.89
N LEU A 34 0.28 -0.83 -6.06
CA LEU A 34 0.98 -1.07 -7.33
C LEU A 34 0.91 -2.56 -7.75
N SER A 35 1.08 -3.48 -6.80
CA SER A 35 0.97 -4.92 -7.05
C SER A 35 -0.47 -5.37 -7.33
N ALA A 36 -1.47 -4.76 -6.70
CA ALA A 36 -2.88 -4.96 -7.05
C ALA A 36 -3.19 -4.48 -8.49
N ARG A 37 -2.41 -3.54 -9.01
CA ARG A 37 -2.51 -3.07 -10.40
C ARG A 37 -1.73 -3.97 -11.38
N GLY A 38 -1.13 -5.06 -10.90
CA GLY A 38 -0.44 -6.08 -11.70
C GLY A 38 1.06 -5.86 -11.86
N LEU A 39 1.67 -4.92 -11.12
CA LEU A 39 3.13 -4.78 -11.12
C LEU A 39 3.78 -5.86 -10.23
N SER A 40 4.62 -6.68 -10.84
CA SER A 40 5.39 -7.74 -10.18
C SER A 40 6.56 -7.19 -9.35
N ALA A 41 7.09 -8.00 -8.44
CA ALA A 41 8.21 -7.62 -7.58
C ALA A 41 9.53 -7.34 -8.34
N ASP A 42 9.73 -7.98 -9.49
CA ASP A 42 10.89 -7.74 -10.37
C ASP A 42 10.73 -6.50 -11.26
N SER A 43 9.53 -5.91 -11.29
CA SER A 43 9.18 -4.78 -12.13
C SER A 43 10.05 -3.55 -11.84
N ARG A 44 10.79 -3.11 -12.86
CA ARG A 44 11.50 -1.82 -12.81
C ARG A 44 10.51 -0.67 -12.58
N MET A 45 9.34 -0.74 -13.20
CA MET A 45 8.31 0.29 -13.09
C MET A 45 7.79 0.43 -11.66
N LEU A 46 7.67 -0.68 -10.91
CA LEU A 46 7.32 -0.62 -9.49
C LEU A 46 8.38 0.14 -8.71
N ARG A 47 9.65 -0.24 -8.87
CA ARG A 47 10.78 0.43 -8.18
C ARG A 47 10.87 1.91 -8.51
N ASP A 48 10.76 2.27 -9.79
CA ASP A 48 10.83 3.66 -10.25
C ASP A 48 9.67 4.49 -9.70
N THR A 49 8.47 3.90 -9.63
CA THR A 49 7.29 4.58 -9.07
C THR A 49 7.45 4.80 -7.57
N VAL A 50 7.93 3.80 -6.82
CA VAL A 50 8.17 3.96 -5.38
C VAL A 50 9.25 5.02 -5.13
N ALA A 51 10.33 5.04 -5.91
CA ALA A 51 11.37 6.07 -5.81
C ALA A 51 10.82 7.47 -6.10
N ALA A 52 9.99 7.61 -7.14
CA ALA A 52 9.40 8.89 -7.52
C ALA A 52 8.46 9.42 -6.45
N VAL A 53 7.71 8.54 -5.78
CA VAL A 53 6.66 8.93 -4.83
C VAL A 53 7.20 9.10 -3.40
N LEU A 54 8.04 8.20 -2.92
CA LEU A 54 8.49 8.16 -1.51
C LEU A 54 9.94 8.61 -1.30
N ASN A 55 10.67 8.91 -2.38
CA ASN A 55 12.07 9.33 -2.31
C ASN A 55 12.35 10.55 -3.21
N ASP A 56 11.34 11.36 -3.51
CA ASP A 56 11.43 12.58 -4.33
C ASP A 56 12.14 12.39 -5.68
N GLY A 57 12.05 11.20 -6.27
CA GLY A 57 12.75 10.83 -7.50
C GLY A 57 14.27 10.77 -7.38
N GLN A 58 14.83 10.86 -6.17
CA GLN A 58 16.25 10.68 -5.92
C GLN A 58 16.64 9.19 -6.08
N PRO A 59 17.92 8.91 -6.42
CA PRO A 59 18.41 7.54 -6.44
C PRO A 59 18.17 6.83 -5.10
N LEU A 60 17.60 5.63 -5.16
CA LEU A 60 17.37 4.82 -3.97
C LEU A 60 18.69 4.19 -3.50
N PRO A 61 19.08 4.34 -2.21
CA PRO A 61 20.13 3.55 -1.60
C PRO A 61 19.83 2.04 -1.72
N GLY A 62 20.87 1.22 -1.80
CA GLY A 62 20.71 -0.25 -1.93
C GLY A 62 19.83 -0.87 -0.84
N ALA A 63 19.85 -0.31 0.37
CA ALA A 63 18.97 -0.73 1.47
C ALA A 63 17.48 -0.48 1.18
N LEU A 64 17.11 0.69 0.63
CA LEU A 64 15.72 0.97 0.23
C LEU A 64 15.29 0.07 -0.93
N ILE A 65 16.19 -0.23 -1.88
CA ILE A 65 15.89 -1.17 -2.97
C ILE A 65 15.57 -2.57 -2.42
N ALA A 66 16.32 -3.03 -1.42
CA ALA A 66 16.08 -4.31 -0.76
C ALA A 66 14.70 -4.32 -0.07
N ILE A 67 14.39 -3.28 0.71
CA ILE A 67 13.08 -3.10 1.38
C ILE A 67 11.93 -3.15 0.37
N ILE A 68 12.02 -2.39 -0.73
CA ILE A 68 10.97 -2.36 -1.77
C ILE A 68 10.78 -3.75 -2.36
N THR A 69 11.88 -4.44 -2.64
CA THR A 69 11.86 -5.77 -3.24
C THR A 69 11.22 -6.78 -2.29
N GLU A 70 11.57 -6.73 -1.01
CA GLU A 70 11.01 -7.61 0.02
C GLU A 70 9.51 -7.40 0.20
N LEU A 71 9.07 -6.15 0.30
CA LEU A 71 7.66 -5.79 0.41
C LEU A 71 6.86 -6.18 -0.84
N ALA A 72 7.46 -6.08 -2.03
CA ALA A 72 6.81 -6.46 -3.28
C ALA A 72 6.71 -7.99 -3.42
N ILE A 73 7.73 -8.73 -2.98
CA ILE A 73 7.69 -10.21 -2.91
C ILE A 73 6.58 -10.66 -1.96
N ASP A 74 6.54 -10.09 -0.74
CA ASP A 74 5.48 -10.34 0.23
C ASP A 74 4.08 -10.10 -0.35
N ALA A 75 3.90 -8.95 -1.01
CA ALA A 75 2.64 -8.59 -1.63
C ALA A 75 2.23 -9.62 -2.67
N GLN A 76 3.14 -9.99 -3.56
CA GLN A 76 2.90 -10.95 -4.62
C GLN A 76 2.57 -12.34 -4.05
N ASP A 77 3.31 -12.79 -3.03
CA ASP A 77 3.02 -14.03 -2.31
C ASP A 77 1.65 -13.99 -1.63
N GLY A 78 1.29 -12.85 -1.03
CA GLY A 78 0.01 -12.66 -0.39
C GLY A 78 -1.16 -12.68 -1.37
N PHE A 79 -1.02 -12.04 -2.54
CA PHE A 79 -2.00 -12.12 -3.63
C PHE A 79 -2.15 -13.56 -4.13
N ASN A 80 -1.05 -14.29 -4.31
CA ASN A 80 -1.07 -15.69 -4.77
C ASN A 80 -1.72 -16.66 -3.78
N LYS A 81 -1.68 -16.34 -2.48
CA LYS A 81 -2.21 -17.17 -1.38
C LYS A 81 -3.56 -16.68 -0.85
N ASP A 82 -4.15 -15.64 -1.47
CA ASP A 82 -5.34 -14.95 -0.99
C ASP A 82 -5.27 -14.55 0.50
N ASN A 83 -4.08 -14.12 0.95
CA ASN A 83 -3.83 -13.69 2.33
C ASN A 83 -2.77 -12.58 2.33
N LEU A 84 -3.23 -11.33 2.40
CA LEU A 84 -2.38 -10.15 2.39
C LEU A 84 -1.94 -9.81 3.81
N PRO A 85 -0.64 -9.96 4.15
CA PRO A 85 -0.16 -9.56 5.46
C PRO A 85 -0.11 -8.03 5.52
N LEU A 86 -0.75 -7.43 6.53
CA LEU A 86 -0.69 -5.98 6.75
C LEU A 86 0.29 -5.65 7.88
N MET A 87 1.21 -4.73 7.61
CA MET A 87 2.18 -4.22 8.57
C MET A 87 1.54 -3.04 9.31
N LEU A 88 0.91 -3.35 10.44
CA LEU A 88 0.32 -2.37 11.34
C LEU A 88 0.84 -2.61 12.77
N PRO A 89 0.90 -1.58 13.62
CA PRO A 89 1.24 -1.74 15.04
C PRO A 89 0.32 -2.78 15.72
N LYS A 90 0.87 -3.59 16.63
CA LYS A 90 0.08 -4.56 17.41
C LYS A 90 -0.75 -3.94 18.53
N SER A 91 -0.32 -2.79 19.04
CA SER A 91 -0.90 -2.16 20.23
C SER A 91 -0.85 -0.64 20.11
N GLY A 92 -1.64 0.03 20.95
CA GLY A 92 -1.82 1.48 20.91
C GLY A 92 -2.88 1.88 19.89
N GLN A 93 -4.05 2.24 20.38
CA GLN A 93 -5.20 2.67 19.56
C GLN A 93 -4.82 3.76 18.55
N GLN A 94 -4.25 4.86 19.05
CA GLN A 94 -3.85 5.99 18.23
C GLN A 94 -2.83 5.60 17.15
N ALA A 95 -1.83 4.77 17.51
CA ALA A 95 -0.82 4.29 16.57
C ALA A 95 -1.43 3.39 15.48
N ARG A 96 -2.40 2.55 15.84
CA ARG A 96 -3.10 1.65 14.90
C ARG A 96 -4.00 2.43 13.94
N LEU A 97 -4.74 3.42 14.45
CA LEU A 97 -5.60 4.28 13.63
C LEU A 97 -4.76 5.15 12.70
N GLN A 98 -3.66 5.74 13.18
CA GLN A 98 -2.74 6.48 12.33
C GLN A 98 -2.13 5.59 11.24
N ALA A 99 -1.66 4.39 11.60
CA ALA A 99 -1.09 3.46 10.63
C ALA A 99 -2.13 2.98 9.60
N LEU A 100 -3.41 2.85 9.98
CA LEU A 100 -4.48 2.57 9.04
C LEU A 100 -4.69 3.72 8.05
N ALA A 101 -4.70 4.97 8.54
CA ALA A 101 -4.80 6.15 7.68
C ALA A 101 -3.61 6.22 6.71
N ASP A 102 -2.40 6.02 7.21
CA ASP A 102 -1.15 5.98 6.43
C ASP A 102 -1.16 4.86 5.38
N LEU A 103 -1.64 3.66 5.74
CA LEU A 103 -1.82 2.55 4.81
C LEU A 103 -2.79 2.94 3.69
N CYS A 104 -3.93 3.54 4.03
CA CYS A 104 -4.93 3.97 3.07
C CYS A 104 -4.40 5.08 2.14
N TYR A 105 -3.56 5.97 2.65
CA TYR A 105 -2.84 6.96 1.85
C TYR A 105 -1.93 6.29 0.82
N GLY A 106 -1.04 5.40 1.26
CA GLY A 106 -0.16 4.63 0.37
C GLY A 106 -0.95 3.85 -0.70
N LEU A 107 -2.00 3.14 -0.29
CA LEU A 107 -2.88 2.39 -1.20
C LEU A 107 -3.53 3.31 -2.24
N THR A 108 -3.96 4.50 -1.85
CA THR A 108 -4.54 5.48 -2.77
C THR A 108 -3.55 5.89 -3.84
N LEU A 109 -2.29 6.15 -3.48
CA LEU A 109 -1.22 6.48 -4.43
C LEU A 109 -0.96 5.32 -5.40
N GLY A 110 -0.84 4.09 -4.87
CA GLY A 110 -0.55 2.91 -5.68
C GLY A 110 -1.70 2.50 -6.62
N LEU A 111 -2.95 2.62 -6.17
CA LEU A 111 -4.13 2.29 -6.98
C LEU A 111 -4.51 3.38 -7.99
N ALA A 112 -4.19 4.64 -7.68
CA ALA A 112 -4.32 5.75 -8.61
C ALA A 112 -3.25 5.73 -9.72
N TYR A 113 -2.17 4.96 -9.52
CA TYR A 113 -1.15 4.77 -10.55
C TYR A 113 -1.74 4.14 -11.82
N ASP A 114 -1.48 4.81 -12.94
CA ASP A 114 -1.74 4.29 -14.28
C ASP A 114 -0.44 4.24 -15.08
N PRO A 115 0.08 3.03 -15.37
CA PRO A 115 1.29 2.86 -16.17
C PRO A 115 1.16 3.42 -17.60
N LYS A 116 -0.07 3.56 -18.13
CA LYS A 116 -0.30 4.17 -19.45
C LYS A 116 -0.30 5.70 -19.41
N ALA A 117 -0.67 6.30 -18.27
CA ALA A 117 -0.66 7.75 -18.09
C ALA A 117 0.74 8.29 -17.76
N ALA A 118 1.64 7.48 -17.18
CA ALA A 118 3.03 7.87 -16.97
C ALA A 118 3.76 8.25 -18.29
N ALA A 119 3.33 7.68 -19.42
CA ALA A 119 3.87 7.98 -20.75
C ALA A 119 3.17 9.15 -21.47
N GLN A 120 1.99 9.59 -21.01
CA GLN A 120 1.19 10.62 -21.66
C GLN A 120 0.62 11.56 -20.60
N GLN A 121 1.16 12.79 -20.53
CA GLN A 121 0.79 13.87 -19.61
C GLN A 121 -0.67 14.36 -19.75
N VAL A 122 -1.64 13.47 -19.61
CA VAL A 122 -3.06 13.80 -19.56
C VAL A 122 -3.64 13.02 -18.40
N ALA A 123 -4.04 13.75 -17.36
CA ALA A 123 -4.78 13.22 -16.22
C ALA A 123 -6.05 12.50 -16.72
N GLN A 124 -5.97 11.19 -16.96
CA GLN A 124 -7.13 10.40 -17.33
C GLN A 124 -7.80 9.88 -16.06
N LYS A 125 -9.13 10.04 -16.04
CA LYS A 125 -10.03 9.55 -15.01
C LYS A 125 -9.78 8.07 -14.77
N VAL A 126 -9.69 7.68 -13.51
CA VAL A 126 -9.82 6.27 -13.10
C VAL A 126 -11.05 5.69 -13.79
N SER A 127 -10.84 4.77 -14.71
CA SER A 127 -11.84 4.33 -15.68
C SER A 127 -12.79 3.25 -15.12
N SER A 128 -12.41 2.60 -14.02
CA SER A 128 -13.26 1.66 -13.30
C SER A 128 -14.10 2.38 -12.23
N PRO A 129 -15.44 2.39 -12.33
CA PRO A 129 -16.31 2.93 -11.29
C PRO A 129 -16.09 2.29 -9.93
N GLN A 130 -15.83 0.97 -9.91
CA GLN A 130 -15.57 0.24 -8.66
C GLN A 130 -14.23 0.65 -8.04
N ARG A 131 -13.18 0.86 -8.84
CA ARG A 131 -11.91 1.39 -8.31
C ARG A 131 -12.08 2.82 -7.79
N LEU A 132 -12.84 3.65 -8.50
CA LEU A 132 -13.18 5.00 -8.03
C LEU A 132 -13.89 4.98 -6.68
N GLU A 133 -14.84 4.06 -6.49
CA GLU A 133 -15.54 3.89 -5.22
C GLU A 133 -14.58 3.43 -4.12
N PHE A 134 -13.75 2.42 -4.39
CA PHE A 134 -12.75 1.96 -3.43
C PHE A 134 -11.76 3.07 -3.03
N LEU A 135 -11.26 3.84 -4.01
CA LEU A 135 -10.40 5.00 -3.76
C LEU A 135 -11.08 6.07 -2.89
N ARG A 136 -12.37 6.33 -3.10
CA ARG A 136 -13.14 7.25 -2.24
C ARG A 136 -13.25 6.73 -0.81
N THR A 137 -13.49 5.43 -0.63
CA THR A 137 -13.50 4.81 0.70
C THR A 137 -12.15 4.93 1.38
N LEU A 138 -11.04 4.66 0.67
CA LEU A 138 -9.69 4.84 1.21
C LEU A 138 -9.42 6.31 1.60
N GLN A 139 -9.91 7.28 0.82
CA GLN A 139 -9.82 8.71 1.15
C GLN A 139 -10.62 9.09 2.40
N GLN A 140 -11.75 8.43 2.66
CA GLN A 140 -12.50 8.62 3.89
C GLN A 140 -11.77 8.03 5.09
N LEU A 141 -11.19 6.83 4.94
CA LEU A 141 -10.43 6.16 6.00
C LEU A 141 -9.13 6.91 6.36
N GLN A 142 -8.56 7.69 5.44
CA GLN A 142 -7.44 8.60 5.73
C GLN A 142 -7.80 9.73 6.70
N GLN A 143 -9.09 10.05 6.84
CA GLN A 143 -9.58 11.14 7.69
C GLN A 143 -10.06 10.65 9.07
N VAL A 144 -9.82 9.37 9.39
CA VAL A 144 -10.12 8.83 10.72
C VAL A 144 -9.34 9.61 11.77
N ASP A 145 -10.05 10.05 12.80
CA ASP A 145 -9.47 10.71 13.96
C ASP A 145 -8.69 9.67 14.79
N PRO A 146 -7.35 9.81 14.95
CA PRO A 146 -6.55 8.90 15.75
C PRO A 146 -6.94 8.84 17.23
N ASP A 147 -7.66 9.85 17.73
CA ASP A 147 -8.10 9.93 19.13
C ASP A 147 -9.50 9.33 19.34
N SER A 148 -10.17 8.89 18.26
CA SER A 148 -11.46 8.19 18.33
C SER A 148 -11.34 6.81 18.96
N SER A 149 -12.40 6.35 19.63
CA SER A 149 -12.46 5.00 20.23
C SER A 149 -12.35 3.92 19.16
N LEU A 150 -11.42 2.99 19.34
CA LEU A 150 -11.22 1.87 18.42
C LEU A 150 -11.89 0.61 18.94
N GLU A 151 -12.97 0.23 18.30
CA GLU A 151 -13.57 -1.10 18.49
C GLU A 151 -12.82 -2.12 17.61
N GLU A 152 -12.39 -3.22 18.22
CA GLU A 152 -11.55 -4.22 17.53
C GLU A 152 -12.29 -4.92 16.38
N GLU A 153 -13.59 -5.12 16.50
CA GLU A 153 -14.43 -5.72 15.46
C GLU A 153 -14.52 -4.81 14.23
N ASP A 154 -14.71 -3.50 14.44
CA ASP A 154 -14.77 -2.51 13.36
C ASP A 154 -13.43 -2.37 12.67
N PHE A 155 -12.33 -2.31 13.44
CA PHE A 155 -10.99 -2.26 12.87
C PHE A 155 -10.71 -3.49 12.00
N LYS A 156 -11.06 -4.68 12.50
CA LYS A 156 -10.90 -5.91 11.73
C LYS A 156 -11.76 -5.88 10.46
N ALA A 157 -13.01 -5.45 10.55
CA ALA A 157 -13.92 -5.38 9.41
C ALA A 157 -13.40 -4.44 8.31
N VAL A 158 -12.85 -3.28 8.69
CA VAL A 158 -12.21 -2.34 7.74
C VAL A 158 -11.04 -3.00 7.03
N LEU A 159 -10.17 -3.68 7.77
CA LEU A 159 -9.01 -4.31 7.19
C LEU A 159 -9.36 -5.52 6.30
N ASP A 160 -10.33 -6.35 6.70
CA ASP A 160 -10.86 -7.44 5.88
C ASP A 160 -11.49 -6.91 4.57
N PHE A 161 -12.17 -5.75 4.64
CA PHE A 161 -12.70 -5.06 3.46
C PHE A 161 -11.58 -4.62 2.51
N ILE A 162 -10.53 -3.98 3.03
CA ILE A 162 -9.36 -3.55 2.24
C ILE A 162 -8.70 -4.75 1.55
N GLU A 163 -8.44 -5.84 2.30
CA GLU A 163 -7.88 -7.08 1.76
C GLU A 163 -8.76 -7.62 0.61
N SER A 164 -10.07 -7.71 0.84
CA SER A 164 -11.03 -8.22 -0.14
C SER A 164 -11.12 -7.40 -1.42
N GLU A 165 -11.03 -6.07 -1.33
CA GLU A 165 -11.01 -5.18 -2.50
C GLU A 165 -9.67 -5.26 -3.25
N LEU A 166 -8.54 -5.37 -2.54
CA LEU A 166 -7.23 -5.53 -3.17
C LEU A 166 -7.12 -6.84 -3.95
N LEU A 167 -7.57 -7.96 -3.37
CA LEU A 167 -7.62 -9.25 -4.07
C LEU A 167 -8.50 -9.16 -5.33
N ARG A 168 -9.64 -8.47 -5.26
CA ARG A 168 -10.52 -8.25 -6.42
C ARG A 168 -9.86 -7.39 -7.49
N GLU A 169 -9.15 -6.34 -7.11
CA GLU A 169 -8.42 -5.49 -8.05
C GLU A 169 -7.27 -6.24 -8.72
N HIS A 170 -6.49 -7.01 -7.97
CA HIS A 170 -5.41 -7.84 -8.50
C HIS A 170 -5.92 -8.85 -9.53
N ASN A 171 -6.96 -9.61 -9.17
CA ASN A 171 -7.56 -10.59 -10.06
C ASN A 171 -8.10 -9.99 -11.38
N ARG A 172 -8.60 -8.76 -11.36
CA ARG A 172 -8.99 -8.03 -12.58
C ARG A 172 -7.78 -7.62 -13.40
N SER A 173 -6.75 -7.10 -12.74
CA SER A 173 -5.52 -6.67 -13.41
C SER A 173 -4.83 -7.85 -14.10
N VAL A 174 -4.72 -9.01 -13.44
CA VAL A 174 -4.14 -10.23 -14.04
C VAL A 174 -4.96 -10.67 -15.26
N LYS A 175 -6.29 -10.73 -15.16
CA LYS A 175 -7.16 -11.09 -16.30
C LYS A 175 -7.09 -10.12 -17.47
N ALA A 176 -6.78 -8.85 -17.24
CA ALA A 176 -6.64 -7.86 -18.30
C ALA A 176 -5.30 -7.96 -19.07
N HIS A 177 -4.31 -8.66 -18.52
CA HIS A 177 -2.97 -8.83 -19.11
C HIS A 177 -2.65 -10.28 -19.52
N ALA A 178 -3.60 -11.22 -19.32
CA ALA A 178 -3.53 -12.61 -19.78
C ALA A 178 -4.15 -12.76 -21.18
#